data_AF-A0A6G1CTK9-F1
#
_entry.id   AF-A0A6G1CTK9-F1
#
_cell.length_a   1.000
_cell.length_b   1.000
_cell.length_c   1.000
_cell.angle_alpha   90.00
_cell.angle_beta   90.00
_cell.angle_gamma   90.00
#
_symmetry.space_group_name_H-M   'P 1'
#
loop_
_entity.id
_entity.type
_entity.pdbx_description
1 polymer ?
#
loop_
_entity_poly.entity_id
_entity_poly.type
_entity_poly.pdbx_seq_one_letter_code
_entity_poly.pdbx_strand_id
1 'polypeptide(L)'
;MEMESDFHMAIGEAVANYADNSRLQRKALIKPKPVLDKAVRQVCTVLLPPTMVVADLSCSVGINTLLFVSKIIKDMDKKMTNLNGGNIYIAKSTPPSVVKMYQDQFQKDMSLFLKLRYQELVPGGQMLLTFLGRKKEDVLDGDLSHLCALLAEALQSLVTEGLVERGKLESFNVPVYGPSIDEVKAVIAQNKLFCIDHIELFESNWDR
;
A
#
# COMPACT_ATOMS: atom_id res chain seq x y z
N MET A 1 1.97 -11.23 -13.91
CA MET A 1 2.08 -11.58 -12.48
C MET A 1 0.73 -12.05 -11.96
N GLU A 2 0.67 -13.22 -11.35
CA GLU A 2 -0.48 -13.71 -10.59
C GLU A 2 -0.39 -13.15 -9.16
N MET A 3 -1.00 -12.00 -8.88
CA MET A 3 -0.89 -11.31 -7.59
C MET A 3 -1.20 -12.18 -6.36
N GLU A 4 -2.05 -13.19 -6.50
CA GLU A 4 -2.47 -14.06 -5.39
C GLU A 4 -1.38 -15.05 -4.96
N SER A 5 -0.54 -15.48 -5.91
CA SER A 5 0.55 -16.42 -5.70
C SER A 5 1.93 -15.78 -5.72
N ASP A 6 2.09 -14.66 -6.41
CA ASP A 6 3.38 -14.05 -6.72
C ASP A 6 3.67 -12.81 -5.85
N PHE A 7 2.62 -12.16 -5.33
CA PHE A 7 2.75 -10.96 -4.50
C PHE A 7 2.57 -11.32 -3.02
N HIS A 8 3.62 -11.88 -2.44
CA HIS A 8 3.67 -12.27 -1.04
C HIS A 8 4.99 -11.85 -0.39
N MET A 9 5.02 -11.84 0.94
CA MET A 9 6.26 -11.62 1.68
C MET A 9 7.22 -12.80 1.45
N ALA A 10 8.52 -12.54 1.43
CA ALA A 10 9.52 -13.57 1.17
C ALA A 10 9.45 -14.71 2.22
N ILE A 11 9.17 -15.93 1.72
CA ILE A 11 9.16 -17.18 2.49
C ILE A 11 10.41 -17.95 2.06
N GLY A 12 11.41 -18.09 2.93
CA GLY A 12 12.71 -18.67 2.57
C GLY A 12 13.68 -18.83 3.74
N GLU A 13 14.95 -19.16 3.44
CA GLU A 13 16.01 -19.35 4.43
C GLU A 13 16.26 -18.11 5.31
N ALA A 14 16.88 -18.31 6.49
CA ALA A 14 17.03 -17.32 7.55
C ALA A 14 17.55 -15.93 7.09
N VAL A 15 18.41 -15.88 6.08
CA VAL A 15 19.04 -14.62 5.64
C VAL A 15 18.10 -13.74 4.80
N ALA A 16 17.17 -14.35 4.04
CA ALA A 16 16.32 -13.65 3.07
C ALA A 16 14.83 -13.63 3.46
N ASN A 17 14.46 -14.25 4.58
CA ASN A 17 13.07 -14.30 5.00
C ASN A 17 12.56 -12.91 5.45
N TYR A 18 11.25 -12.71 5.34
CA TYR A 18 10.64 -11.44 5.73
C TYR A 18 10.68 -11.19 7.24
N ALA A 19 10.58 -12.23 8.07
CA ALA A 19 10.54 -12.10 9.53
C ALA A 19 11.79 -11.38 10.07
N ASP A 20 12.95 -11.74 9.55
CA ASP A 20 14.26 -11.20 9.92
C ASP A 20 14.58 -9.86 9.24
N ASN A 21 13.86 -9.52 8.16
CA ASN A 21 14.05 -8.30 7.36
C ASN A 21 12.90 -7.27 7.49
N SER A 22 12.00 -7.42 8.48
CA SER A 22 10.80 -6.59 8.68
C SER A 22 10.96 -5.42 9.67
N ARG A 23 12.17 -4.90 9.84
CA ARG A 23 12.49 -3.88 10.87
C ARG A 23 11.68 -2.59 10.70
N LEU A 24 11.52 -2.12 9.46
CA LEU A 24 10.77 -0.88 9.19
C LEU A 24 9.29 -1.02 9.57
N GLN A 25 8.69 -2.16 9.22
CA GLN A 25 7.32 -2.50 9.58
C GLN A 25 7.15 -2.62 11.09
N ARG A 26 8.13 -3.20 11.79
CA ARG A 26 8.14 -3.23 13.26
C ARG A 26 8.18 -1.84 13.88
N LYS A 27 9.02 -0.93 13.36
CA LYS A 27 9.04 0.48 13.80
C LYS A 27 7.68 1.14 13.53
N ALA A 28 7.09 0.90 12.36
CA ALA A 28 5.79 1.43 11.96
C ALA A 28 4.61 0.90 12.80
N LEU A 29 4.73 -0.29 13.41
CA LEU A 29 3.73 -0.82 14.36
C LEU A 29 3.83 -0.17 15.75
N ILE A 30 5.03 0.23 16.18
CA ILE A 30 5.25 0.84 17.50
C ILE A 30 4.77 2.30 17.52
N LYS A 31 4.98 3.03 16.42
CA LYS A 31 4.65 4.47 16.32
C LYS A 31 3.18 4.80 16.64
N PRO A 32 2.17 4.12 16.06
CA PRO A 32 0.76 4.42 16.33
C PRO A 32 0.27 3.83 17.66
N LYS A 33 1.12 3.21 18.49
CA LYS A 33 0.72 2.61 19.77
C LYS A 33 -0.09 3.57 20.66
N PRO A 34 0.27 4.86 20.84
CA PRO A 34 -0.55 5.79 21.63
C PRO A 34 -1.95 6.00 21.04
N VAL A 35 -2.05 6.04 19.71
CA VAL A 35 -3.33 6.17 18.99
C VAL A 35 -4.17 4.92 19.17
N LEU A 36 -3.55 3.73 19.08
CA LEU A 36 -4.21 2.45 19.35
C LEU A 36 -4.72 2.36 20.80
N ASP A 37 -3.89 2.74 21.77
CA ASP A 37 -4.26 2.69 23.19
C ASP A 37 -5.43 3.65 23.50
N LYS A 38 -5.46 4.83 22.84
CA LYS A 38 -6.59 5.78 22.92
C LYS A 38 -7.86 5.18 22.30
N ALA A 39 -7.74 4.58 21.11
CA ALA A 39 -8.84 3.97 20.38
C ALA A 39 -9.51 2.84 21.19
N VAL A 40 -8.70 1.92 21.72
CA VAL A 40 -9.19 0.81 22.56
C VAL A 40 -9.92 1.32 23.80
N ARG A 41 -9.37 2.35 24.47
CA ARG A 41 -10.05 2.96 25.64
C ARG A 41 -11.41 3.54 25.27
N GLN A 42 -11.50 4.28 24.16
CA GLN A 42 -12.77 4.86 23.70
C GLN A 42 -13.81 3.78 23.42
N VAL A 43 -13.44 2.70 22.72
CA VAL A 43 -14.33 1.57 22.45
C VAL A 43 -14.84 0.95 23.75
N CYS A 44 -13.94 0.68 24.71
CA CYS A 44 -14.31 0.13 26.00
C CYS A 44 -15.28 1.05 26.77
N THR A 45 -15.07 2.37 26.73
CA THR A 45 -15.93 3.32 27.45
C THR A 45 -17.29 3.54 26.79
N VAL A 46 -17.36 3.53 25.46
CA VAL A 46 -18.57 3.87 24.71
C VAL A 46 -19.47 2.66 24.51
N LEU A 47 -18.88 1.51 24.16
CA LEU A 47 -19.64 0.30 23.83
C LEU A 47 -19.87 -0.61 25.05
N LEU A 48 -19.04 -0.48 26.10
CA LEU A 48 -19.03 -1.37 27.28
C LEU A 48 -19.24 -2.85 26.90
N PRO A 49 -18.48 -3.38 25.91
CA PRO A 49 -18.85 -4.63 25.30
C PRO A 49 -18.53 -5.79 26.25
N PRO A 50 -19.40 -6.80 26.39
CA PRO A 50 -19.09 -8.02 27.14
C PRO A 50 -17.99 -8.85 26.45
N THR A 51 -17.78 -8.64 25.15
CA THR A 51 -16.72 -9.28 24.35
C THR A 51 -16.24 -8.32 23.27
N MET A 52 -14.92 -8.19 23.13
CA MET A 52 -14.30 -7.40 22.07
C MET A 52 -13.66 -8.33 21.04
N VAL A 53 -13.99 -8.13 19.77
CA VAL A 53 -13.37 -8.83 18.65
C VAL A 53 -12.37 -7.90 17.98
N VAL A 54 -11.14 -8.39 17.79
CA VAL A 54 -10.06 -7.65 17.11
C VAL A 54 -9.66 -8.46 15.86
N ALA A 55 -9.60 -7.78 14.72
CA ALA A 55 -9.13 -8.35 13.47
C ALA A 55 -7.90 -7.58 12.98
N ASP A 56 -6.83 -8.31 12.66
CA ASP A 56 -5.64 -7.77 12.01
C ASP A 56 -5.68 -8.08 10.51
N LEU A 57 -5.72 -7.04 9.69
CA LEU A 57 -5.78 -7.16 8.24
C LEU A 57 -4.40 -6.84 7.67
N SER A 58 -3.76 -7.86 7.09
CA SER A 58 -2.36 -7.90 6.60
C SER A 58 -1.36 -8.58 7.55
N CYS A 59 -1.71 -9.77 8.07
CA CYS A 59 -0.84 -10.62 8.89
C CYS A 59 0.35 -11.25 8.13
N SER A 60 0.83 -10.60 7.07
CA SER A 60 1.87 -11.06 6.13
C SER A 60 1.43 -12.21 5.21
N VAL A 61 0.77 -13.25 5.75
CA VAL A 61 0.56 -14.54 5.06
C VAL A 61 -0.93 -14.81 4.74
N GLY A 62 -1.70 -13.77 4.41
CA GLY A 62 -3.15 -13.88 4.15
C GLY A 62 -3.55 -13.55 2.71
N ILE A 63 -4.31 -14.44 2.05
CA ILE A 63 -4.59 -14.37 0.60
C ILE A 63 -5.89 -13.60 0.23
N ASN A 64 -6.78 -13.33 1.19
CA ASN A 64 -8.16 -12.88 0.88
C ASN A 64 -8.26 -11.41 0.39
N THR A 65 -7.33 -10.53 0.77
CA THR A 65 -7.29 -9.15 0.25
C THR A 65 -6.69 -9.09 -1.16
N LEU A 66 -5.85 -10.06 -1.52
CA LEU A 66 -5.12 -10.08 -2.79
C LEU A 66 -6.00 -10.48 -3.99
N LEU A 67 -7.05 -11.28 -3.78
CA LEU A 67 -7.90 -11.80 -4.87
C LEU A 67 -8.64 -10.73 -5.68
N PHE A 68 -8.98 -9.60 -5.05
CA PHE A 68 -9.70 -8.52 -5.74
C PHE A 68 -8.74 -7.49 -6.33
N VAL A 69 -7.68 -7.19 -5.59
CA VAL A 69 -6.58 -6.31 -6.00
C VAL A 69 -5.87 -6.91 -7.22
N SER A 70 -5.74 -8.25 -7.29
CA SER A 70 -5.17 -9.01 -8.41
C SER A 70 -5.82 -8.69 -9.75
N LYS A 71 -7.15 -8.71 -9.78
CA LYS A 71 -7.91 -8.52 -11.01
C LYS A 71 -7.74 -7.12 -11.57
N ILE A 72 -7.77 -6.11 -10.70
CA ILE A 72 -7.71 -4.73 -11.17
C ILE A 72 -6.28 -4.33 -11.57
N ILE A 73 -5.28 -4.83 -10.84
CA ILE A 73 -3.87 -4.64 -11.23
C ILE A 73 -3.57 -5.32 -12.56
N LYS A 74 -4.05 -6.54 -12.82
CA LYS A 74 -3.86 -7.20 -14.12
C LYS A 74 -4.47 -6.39 -15.26
N ASP A 75 -5.65 -5.81 -15.05
CA ASP A 75 -6.30 -4.93 -16.02
C ASP A 75 -5.49 -3.64 -16.24
N MET A 76 -4.83 -3.12 -15.20
CA MET A 76 -3.92 -1.98 -15.31
C MET A 76 -2.62 -2.34 -16.02
N ASP A 77 -1.98 -3.44 -15.66
CA ASP A 77 -0.70 -3.89 -16.21
C ASP A 77 -0.81 -4.04 -17.73
N LYS A 78 -1.93 -4.61 -18.20
CA LYS A 78 -2.28 -4.71 -19.61
C LYS A 78 -2.51 -3.36 -20.29
N LYS A 79 -3.08 -2.37 -19.58
CA LYS A 79 -3.30 -1.01 -20.09
C LYS A 79 -2.04 -0.14 -20.03
N MET A 80 -1.13 -0.41 -19.10
CA MET A 80 0.11 0.33 -18.84
C MET A 80 1.31 -0.24 -19.60
N THR A 81 1.17 -1.42 -20.22
CA THR A 81 2.25 -2.08 -20.96
C THR A 81 2.85 -1.10 -21.99
N ASN A 82 4.15 -0.85 -21.87
CA ASN A 82 4.94 0.07 -22.71
C ASN A 82 4.62 1.57 -22.54
N LEU A 83 3.76 1.97 -21.60
CA LEU A 83 3.42 3.38 -21.37
C LEU A 83 4.34 4.07 -20.35
N ASN A 84 4.99 3.32 -19.45
CA ASN A 84 5.80 3.89 -18.37
C ASN A 84 7.29 4.07 -18.74
N GLY A 85 7.64 3.99 -20.02
CA GLY A 85 8.99 4.33 -20.52
C GLY A 85 10.13 3.53 -19.90
N GLY A 86 9.90 2.28 -19.49
CA GLY A 86 10.89 1.44 -18.82
C GLY A 86 11.05 1.70 -17.31
N ASN A 87 10.24 2.57 -16.72
CA ASN A 87 10.06 2.63 -15.27
C ASN A 87 9.12 1.53 -14.79
N ILE A 88 9.28 1.13 -13.53
CA ILE A 88 8.44 0.12 -12.88
C ILE A 88 7.42 0.74 -11.92
N TYR A 89 7.44 2.06 -11.71
CA TYR A 89 6.51 2.80 -10.86
C TYR A 89 6.45 4.26 -11.36
N ILE A 90 5.73 5.13 -10.65
CA ILE A 90 5.71 6.57 -10.94
C ILE A 90 7.10 7.17 -10.73
N ALA A 91 7.63 7.79 -11.77
CA ALA A 91 8.90 8.51 -11.79
C ALA A 91 8.74 9.84 -12.54
N LYS A 92 9.76 10.71 -12.51
CA LYS A 92 9.73 12.03 -13.17
C LYS A 92 9.40 11.99 -14.66
N SER A 93 9.75 10.91 -15.36
CA SER A 93 9.47 10.71 -16.78
C SER A 93 8.11 10.05 -17.07
N THR A 94 7.36 9.64 -16.04
CA THR A 94 6.08 8.94 -16.19
C THR A 94 5.02 9.86 -16.79
N PRO A 95 4.30 9.44 -17.85
CA PRO A 95 3.24 10.24 -18.45
C PRO A 95 2.09 10.53 -17.46
N PRO A 96 1.45 11.70 -17.53
CA PRO A 96 0.31 12.04 -16.66
C PRO A 96 -0.85 11.05 -16.70
N SER A 97 -1.07 10.37 -17.84
CA SER A 97 -2.08 9.32 -17.97
C SER A 97 -1.80 8.11 -17.07
N VAL A 98 -0.53 7.70 -16.97
CA VAL A 98 -0.09 6.58 -16.12
C VAL A 98 -0.19 6.96 -14.65
N VAL A 99 0.22 8.18 -14.29
CA VAL A 99 0.03 8.73 -12.94
C VAL A 99 -1.44 8.68 -12.53
N LYS A 100 -2.34 9.15 -13.40
CA LYS A 100 -3.78 9.16 -13.14
C LYS A 100 -4.32 7.74 -12.95
N MET A 101 -3.86 6.76 -13.72
CA MET A 101 -4.29 5.37 -13.54
C MET A 101 -3.93 4.81 -12.15
N TYR A 102 -2.74 5.12 -11.62
CA TYR A 102 -2.38 4.77 -10.24
C TYR A 102 -3.29 5.43 -9.20
N GLN A 103 -3.61 6.72 -9.39
CA GLN A 103 -4.51 7.47 -8.51
C GLN A 103 -5.94 6.93 -8.52
N ASP A 104 -6.50 6.73 -9.72
CA ASP A 104 -7.84 6.17 -9.91
C ASP A 104 -7.95 4.77 -9.27
N GLN A 105 -6.88 3.98 -9.38
CA GLN A 105 -6.81 2.66 -8.77
C GLN A 105 -6.85 2.71 -7.25
N PHE A 106 -5.97 3.53 -6.65
CA PHE A 106 -5.96 3.74 -5.21
C PHE A 106 -7.33 4.19 -4.70
N GLN A 107 -7.97 5.15 -5.37
CA GLN A 107 -9.29 5.63 -4.99
C GLN A 107 -10.33 4.51 -5.02
N LYS A 108 -10.32 3.69 -6.07
CA LYS A 108 -11.25 2.55 -6.22
C LYS A 108 -11.04 1.51 -5.13
N ASP A 109 -9.80 1.10 -4.89
CA ASP A 109 -9.47 0.05 -3.93
C ASP A 109 -9.72 0.49 -2.50
N MET A 110 -9.30 1.70 -2.13
CA MET A 110 -9.55 2.23 -0.79
C MET A 110 -11.05 2.45 -0.54
N SER A 111 -11.80 2.96 -1.52
CA SER A 111 -13.24 3.14 -1.37
C SER A 111 -13.96 1.80 -1.14
N LEU A 112 -13.58 0.77 -1.91
CA LEU A 112 -14.14 -0.55 -1.72
C LEU A 112 -13.73 -1.15 -0.36
N PHE A 113 -12.47 -1.03 0.01
CA PHE A 113 -11.98 -1.49 1.31
C PHE A 113 -12.80 -0.88 2.44
N LEU A 114 -12.96 0.45 2.46
CA LEU A 114 -13.78 1.13 3.46
C LEU A 114 -15.23 0.64 3.43
N LYS A 115 -15.83 0.47 2.24
CA LYS A 115 -17.20 -0.04 2.12
C LYS A 115 -17.37 -1.44 2.74
N LEU A 116 -16.43 -2.35 2.49
CA LEU A 116 -16.47 -3.70 3.06
C LEU A 116 -16.27 -3.66 4.57
N ARG A 117 -15.29 -2.89 5.07
CA ARG A 117 -15.03 -2.75 6.51
C ARG A 117 -16.21 -2.14 7.26
N TYR A 118 -16.92 -1.20 6.63
CA TYR A 118 -18.11 -0.60 7.23
C TYR A 118 -19.24 -1.61 7.45
N GLN A 119 -19.37 -2.61 6.56
CA GLN A 119 -20.37 -3.67 6.71
C GLN A 119 -20.01 -4.68 7.80
N GLU A 120 -18.72 -4.86 8.07
CA GLU A 120 -18.20 -5.81 9.06
C GLU A 120 -18.08 -5.19 10.46
N LEU A 121 -17.82 -3.89 10.56
CA LEU A 121 -17.67 -3.18 11.82
C LEU A 121 -19.03 -2.90 12.47
N VAL A 122 -19.12 -3.17 13.77
CA VAL A 122 -20.27 -2.77 14.60
C VAL A 122 -20.36 -1.24 14.70
N PRO A 123 -21.56 -0.67 14.89
CA PRO A 123 -21.70 0.76 15.19
C PRO A 123 -20.84 1.17 16.40
N GLY A 124 -20.05 2.24 16.23
CA GLY A 124 -19.09 2.71 17.24
C GLY A 124 -17.80 1.91 17.33
N GLY A 125 -17.64 0.85 16.52
CA GLY A 125 -16.37 0.18 16.31
C GLY A 125 -15.34 1.13 15.69
N GLN A 126 -14.06 0.83 15.92
CA GLN A 126 -12.96 1.65 15.45
C GLN A 126 -12.01 0.85 14.58
N MET A 127 -11.32 1.55 13.67
CA MET A 127 -10.35 0.98 12.76
C MET A 127 -9.09 1.85 12.78
N LEU A 128 -7.94 1.21 12.95
CA LEU A 128 -6.63 1.84 12.85
C LEU A 128 -5.99 1.36 11.54
N LEU A 129 -5.57 2.29 10.68
CA LEU A 129 -4.88 1.98 9.44
C LEU A 129 -3.48 2.60 9.45
N THR A 130 -2.48 1.77 9.18
CA THR A 130 -1.07 2.19 9.00
C THR A 130 -0.58 1.62 7.68
N PHE A 131 -0.18 2.48 6.75
CA PHE A 131 0.30 2.09 5.43
C PHE A 131 1.31 3.11 4.90
N LEU A 132 2.04 2.74 3.84
CA LEU A 132 3.00 3.63 3.18
C LEU A 132 2.24 4.79 2.53
N GLY A 133 2.69 6.02 2.79
CA GLY A 133 2.16 7.23 2.17
C GLY A 133 3.28 8.10 1.61
N ARG A 134 2.95 9.33 1.24
CA ARG A 134 3.92 10.35 0.85
C ARG A 134 3.65 11.67 1.56
N LYS A 135 4.74 12.38 1.87
CA LYS A 135 4.70 13.71 2.50
C LYS A 135 4.43 14.82 1.50
N LYS A 136 5.03 14.73 0.31
CA LYS A 136 4.86 15.73 -0.75
C LYS A 136 3.57 15.47 -1.51
N GLU A 137 2.88 16.54 -1.86
CA GLU A 137 1.68 16.45 -2.71
C GLU A 137 2.03 15.91 -4.10
N ASP A 138 3.17 16.36 -4.65
CA ASP A 138 3.69 15.89 -5.92
C ASP A 138 4.03 14.39 -5.87
N VAL A 139 3.26 13.62 -6.64
CA VAL A 139 3.37 12.17 -6.72
C VAL A 139 4.62 11.72 -7.51
N LEU A 140 5.21 12.61 -8.32
CA LEU A 140 6.45 12.36 -9.06
C LEU A 140 7.69 12.40 -8.15
N ASP A 141 7.57 13.00 -6.97
CA ASP A 141 8.64 13.21 -5.98
C ASP A 141 8.32 12.52 -4.64
N GLY A 142 7.72 11.33 -4.70
CA GLY A 142 7.42 10.50 -3.54
C GLY A 142 8.59 9.61 -3.10
N ASP A 143 8.63 9.24 -1.81
CA ASP A 143 9.67 8.35 -1.26
C ASP A 143 9.69 6.98 -1.96
N LEU A 144 8.52 6.43 -2.27
CA LEU A 144 8.38 5.18 -3.04
C LEU A 144 8.89 5.33 -4.48
N SER A 145 8.73 6.52 -5.07
CA SER A 145 9.23 6.84 -6.42
C SER A 145 10.75 6.74 -6.46
N HIS A 146 11.45 7.21 -5.43
CA HIS A 146 12.90 7.09 -5.35
C HIS A 146 13.37 5.63 -5.21
N LEU A 147 12.74 4.85 -4.33
CA LEU A 147 13.07 3.44 -4.15
C LEU A 147 12.86 2.64 -5.45
N CYS A 148 11.70 2.82 -6.09
CA CYS A 148 11.40 2.12 -7.33
C CYS A 148 12.26 2.60 -8.50
N ALA A 149 12.75 3.85 -8.51
CA ALA A 149 13.69 4.33 -9.52
C ALA A 149 15.03 3.58 -9.43
N LEU A 150 15.60 3.40 -8.23
CA LEU A 150 16.83 2.63 -8.05
C LEU A 150 16.67 1.17 -8.51
N LEU A 151 15.51 0.56 -8.22
CA LEU A 151 15.21 -0.79 -8.67
C LEU A 151 15.02 -0.85 -10.21
N ALA A 152 14.38 0.16 -10.81
CA ALA A 152 14.25 0.25 -12.26
C ALA A 152 15.62 0.36 -12.94
N GLU A 153 16.54 1.18 -12.41
CA GLU A 153 17.90 1.31 -12.93
C GLU A 153 18.67 -0.02 -12.87
N ALA A 154 18.58 -0.75 -11.75
CA ALA A 154 19.18 -2.07 -11.63
C ALA A 154 18.62 -3.06 -12.67
N LEU A 155 17.30 -3.08 -12.87
CA LEU A 155 16.66 -3.92 -13.89
C LEU A 155 17.07 -3.51 -15.31
N GLN A 156 17.23 -2.22 -15.59
CA GLN A 156 17.72 -1.73 -16.89
C GLN A 156 19.16 -2.17 -17.17
N SER A 157 20.02 -2.24 -16.14
CA SER A 157 21.37 -2.81 -16.27
C SER A 157 21.30 -4.28 -16.70
N LEU A 158 20.44 -5.08 -16.04
CA LEU A 158 20.25 -6.49 -16.39
C LEU A 158 19.68 -6.68 -17.81
N VAL A 159 18.83 -5.77 -18.29
CA VAL A 159 18.38 -5.75 -19.68
C VAL A 159 19.53 -5.46 -20.64
N THR A 160 20.40 -4.52 -20.28
CA THR A 160 21.58 -4.15 -21.09
C THR A 160 22.58 -5.30 -21.19
N GLU A 161 22.74 -6.08 -20.13
CA GLU A 161 23.56 -7.30 -20.08
C GLU A 161 22.90 -8.51 -20.78
N GLY A 162 21.66 -8.38 -21.26
CA GLY A 162 20.92 -9.46 -21.90
C GLY A 162 20.40 -10.54 -20.94
N LEU A 163 20.45 -10.29 -19.63
CA LEU A 163 19.95 -11.19 -18.58
C LEU A 163 18.43 -11.11 -18.40
N VAL A 164 17.84 -9.97 -18.77
CA VAL A 164 16.39 -9.73 -18.74
C VAL A 164 15.92 -9.27 -20.11
N GLU A 165 14.83 -9.87 -20.61
CA GLU A 165 14.19 -9.41 -21.84
C GLU A 165 13.59 -8.01 -21.63
N ARG A 166 13.92 -7.07 -22.54
CA ARG A 166 13.40 -5.70 -22.51
C ARG A 166 11.88 -5.63 -22.37
N GLY A 167 11.16 -6.45 -23.15
CA GLY A 167 9.70 -6.49 -23.10
C GLY A 167 9.13 -6.88 -21.73
N LYS A 168 9.86 -7.70 -20.94
CA LYS A 168 9.43 -8.04 -19.57
C LYS A 168 9.51 -6.82 -18.65
N LEU A 169 10.59 -6.04 -18.73
CA LEU A 169 10.73 -4.80 -17.97
C LEU A 169 9.67 -3.77 -18.38
N GLU A 170 9.45 -3.55 -19.67
CA GLU A 170 8.49 -2.56 -20.18
C GLU A 170 7.02 -2.92 -19.86
N SER A 171 6.75 -4.21 -19.62
CA SER A 171 5.46 -4.70 -19.16
C SER A 171 5.27 -4.68 -17.65
N PHE A 172 6.33 -4.50 -16.86
CA PHE A 172 6.28 -4.68 -15.41
C PHE A 172 6.04 -3.37 -14.66
N ASN A 173 4.98 -3.33 -13.84
CA ASN A 173 4.67 -2.22 -12.94
C ASN A 173 4.44 -2.72 -11.51
N VAL A 174 4.98 -2.00 -10.53
CA VAL A 174 4.82 -2.27 -9.11
C VAL A 174 3.41 -1.86 -8.69
N PRO A 175 2.62 -2.79 -8.11
CA PRO A 175 1.22 -2.56 -7.79
C PRO A 175 1.03 -1.94 -6.40
N VAL A 176 1.76 -0.87 -6.12
CA VAL A 176 1.70 -0.14 -4.85
C VAL A 176 1.44 1.32 -5.17
N TYR A 177 0.72 2.01 -4.30
CA TYR A 177 0.54 3.44 -4.39
C TYR A 177 0.72 4.05 -3.00
N GLY A 178 1.58 5.05 -2.89
CA GLY A 178 1.78 5.82 -1.65
C GLY A 178 0.95 7.10 -1.68
N PRO A 179 -0.27 7.14 -1.11
CA PRO A 179 -1.14 8.31 -1.14
C PRO A 179 -0.63 9.44 -0.23
N SER A 180 -1.06 10.67 -0.51
CA SER A 180 -0.94 11.79 0.43
C SER A 180 -2.05 11.75 1.50
N ILE A 181 -1.87 12.49 2.59
CA ILE A 181 -2.94 12.66 3.60
C ILE A 181 -4.23 13.18 2.96
N ASP A 182 -4.13 14.10 2.00
CA ASP A 182 -5.30 14.74 1.40
C ASP A 182 -6.05 13.80 0.46
N GLU A 183 -5.35 12.93 -0.26
CA GLU A 183 -6.01 11.85 -1.03
C GLU A 183 -6.75 10.89 -0.12
N VAL A 184 -6.16 10.50 1.02
CA VAL A 184 -6.83 9.63 2.01
C VAL A 184 -8.08 10.32 2.57
N LYS A 185 -7.98 11.59 2.96
CA LYS A 185 -9.12 12.38 3.44
C LYS A 185 -10.20 12.51 2.38
N ALA A 186 -9.84 12.75 1.13
CA ALA A 186 -10.77 12.88 0.02
C ALA A 186 -11.59 11.60 -0.18
N VAL A 187 -10.93 10.43 -0.17
CA VAL A 187 -11.60 9.13 -0.29
C VAL A 187 -12.57 8.89 0.88
N ILE A 188 -12.16 9.19 2.11
CA ILE A 188 -13.02 9.00 3.30
C ILE A 188 -14.22 9.95 3.25
N ALA A 189 -14.00 11.22 2.93
CA ALA A 189 -15.05 12.23 2.81
C ALA A 189 -16.05 11.90 1.68
N GLN A 190 -15.57 11.31 0.57
CA GLN A 190 -16.43 10.89 -0.54
C GLN A 190 -17.35 9.73 -0.14
N ASN A 191 -16.84 8.74 0.59
CA ASN A 191 -17.60 7.57 1.00
C ASN A 191 -18.59 7.86 2.13
N LYS A 192 -18.28 8.81 3.02
CA LYS A 192 -19.13 9.21 4.18
C LYS A 192 -19.48 8.05 5.14
N LEU A 193 -18.68 6.99 5.13
CA LEU A 193 -18.88 5.79 5.95
C LEU A 193 -18.17 5.90 7.30
N PHE A 194 -17.08 6.67 7.38
CA PHE A 194 -16.25 6.80 8.57
C PHE A 194 -15.95 8.26 8.88
N CYS A 195 -15.77 8.55 10.17
CA CYS A 195 -15.18 9.78 10.66
C CYS A 195 -13.72 9.54 11.01
N ILE A 196 -12.85 10.53 10.73
CA ILE A 196 -11.44 10.49 11.09
C ILE A 196 -11.29 11.06 12.50
N ASP A 197 -10.88 10.23 13.48
CA ASP A 197 -10.52 10.71 14.83
C ASP A 197 -9.10 11.29 14.86
N HIS A 198 -8.15 10.61 14.21
CA HIS A 198 -6.74 11.01 14.13
C HIS A 198 -6.16 10.62 12.78
N ILE A 199 -5.34 11.48 12.20
CA ILE A 199 -4.53 11.18 11.02
C ILE A 199 -3.19 11.89 11.13
N GLU A 200 -2.12 11.13 10.95
CA GLU A 200 -0.75 11.63 11.03
C GLU A 200 0.13 10.93 10.02
N LEU A 201 1.19 11.63 9.61
CA LEU A 201 2.30 11.07 8.85
C LEU A 201 3.52 11.07 9.74
N PHE A 202 4.21 9.94 9.82
CA PHE A 202 5.50 9.83 10.48
C PHE A 202 6.54 9.26 9.53
N GLU A 203 7.74 9.81 9.59
CA GLU A 203 8.88 9.34 8.82
C GLU A 203 9.62 8.24 9.60
N SER A 204 10.14 7.25 8.88
CA SER A 204 11.00 6.20 9.44
C SER A 204 12.28 6.13 8.61
N ASN A 205 13.42 6.23 9.27
CA ASN A 205 14.70 6.12 8.60
C ASN A 205 14.94 4.67 8.14
N TRP A 206 15.38 4.54 6.88
CA TRP A 206 15.83 3.28 6.28
C TRP A 206 17.05 2.75 7.02
N ASP A 207 17.99 3.66 7.32
CA ASP A 207 19.17 3.39 8.13
C ASP A 207 18.86 3.40 9.62
N ARG A 208 19.64 2.57 10.34
CA ARG A 208 19.72 2.38 11.80
C ARG A 208 18.52 2.86 12.61
#